data_AF-A0AAP4EB26-F1
#
_entry.id   AF-A0AAP4EB26-F1
#
_cell.length_a   1.000
_cell.length_b   1.000
_cell.length_c   1.000
_cell.angle_alpha   90.00
_cell.angle_beta   90.00
_cell.angle_gamma   90.00
#
_symmetry.space_group_name_H-M   'P 1'
#
loop_
_entity.id
_entity.type
_entity.pdbx_description
1 polymer ?
#
loop_
_entity_poly.entity_id
_entity_poly.type
_entity_poly.pdbx_seq_one_letter_code
_entity_poly.pdbx_strand_id
1 'polypeptide(L)'
;MKVEIADVPVSKWIAQGKRDDSNRLLFSPLVSSIQHFTLEPKIQSKCFFNVKVTSTQDYSYRDEFKNDLYKQNCRCFKTIDHYVRKKFIKKHLKCILMLQELRKNENEEFPPICPYAYAYVFWKQTLLGREHFYNNLVISRRLGITVATELIEDIIDDYKNRLFAHTNLSIYDNREMVHWVINRVTSELCLNYFYEWLKIAVEGAEQISVPNRDKLDIMLQNSIPRAILKHNSDVSQKQKIEIILPNVDRRINLNEFKCTLSTKTMKKLLFKMNSFKPLSVAMRIYENPSDENKRIESYVKQYVMKLRI
;
A
#
# COMPACT_ATOMS: atom_id res chain seq x y z
N MET A 1 -9.39 23.57 40.53
CA MET A 1 -8.00 23.46 40.04
C MET A 1 -8.00 23.74 38.55
N LYS A 2 -7.40 24.85 38.09
CA LYS A 2 -7.12 25.06 36.66
C LYS A 2 -5.89 24.22 36.34
N VAL A 3 -6.03 23.23 35.47
CA VAL A 3 -4.90 22.45 34.97
C VAL A 3 -4.13 23.37 34.03
N GLU A 4 -2.90 23.74 34.39
CA GLU A 4 -1.99 24.47 33.51
C GLU A 4 -1.41 23.52 32.47
N ILE A 5 -1.63 23.84 31.20
CA ILE A 5 -1.08 23.07 30.08
C ILE A 5 0.32 23.61 29.79
N ALA A 6 1.34 22.84 30.19
CA ALA A 6 2.75 23.21 30.03
C ALA A 6 3.26 23.08 28.57
N ASP A 7 2.58 22.30 27.74
CA ASP A 7 2.97 22.08 26.34
C ASP A 7 2.56 23.29 25.48
N VAL A 8 3.56 24.03 25.00
CA VAL A 8 3.38 25.27 24.20
C VAL A 8 2.62 25.01 22.89
N PRO A 9 2.94 23.97 22.09
CA PRO A 9 2.10 23.54 20.97
C PRO A 9 0.63 23.26 21.34
N VAL A 10 0.37 22.53 22.43
CA VAL A 10 -1.01 22.25 22.89
C VAL A 10 -1.71 23.54 23.31
N SER A 11 -1.02 24.41 24.05
CA SER A 11 -1.53 25.69 24.51
C SER A 11 -1.87 26.61 23.32
N LYS A 12 -0.97 26.72 22.33
CA LYS A 12 -1.23 27.44 21.07
C LYS A 12 -2.40 26.86 20.30
N TRP A 13 -2.49 25.52 20.20
CA TRP A 13 -3.59 24.84 19.52
C TRP A 13 -4.95 25.08 20.19
N ILE A 14 -4.99 25.13 21.52
CA ILE A 14 -6.20 25.45 22.29
C ILE A 14 -6.54 26.94 22.17
N ALA A 15 -5.52 27.82 22.16
CA ALA A 15 -5.68 29.27 22.12
C ALA A 15 -6.07 29.84 20.74
N GLN A 16 -5.79 29.14 19.62
CA GLN A 16 -6.07 29.61 18.25
C GLN A 16 -7.57 29.74 17.89
N GLY A 17 -8.48 29.40 18.80
CA GLY A 17 -9.81 30.03 18.84
C GLY A 17 -10.95 29.32 18.09
N LYS A 18 -12.14 29.41 18.71
CA LYS A 18 -13.47 28.97 18.28
C LYS A 18 -13.50 27.63 17.55
N ARG A 19 -13.33 26.55 18.32
CA ARG A 19 -13.98 25.31 17.92
C ARG A 19 -15.48 25.57 18.00
N ASP A 20 -16.13 25.50 16.86
CA ASP A 20 -17.52 25.13 16.85
C ASP A 20 -17.57 23.73 17.46
N ASP A 21 -18.12 23.61 18.69
CA ASP A 21 -18.23 22.35 19.47
C ASP A 21 -18.95 21.25 18.67
N SER A 22 -19.54 21.62 17.53
CA SER A 22 -20.10 20.77 16.49
C SER A 22 -19.10 19.88 15.73
N ASN A 23 -17.78 19.88 16.02
CA ASN A 23 -16.81 19.13 15.21
C ASN A 23 -15.98 18.10 15.98
N ARG A 24 -15.84 16.91 15.39
CA ARG A 24 -14.98 15.82 15.86
C ARG A 24 -13.77 15.63 14.94
N LEU A 25 -12.65 15.22 15.51
CA LEU A 25 -11.39 14.95 14.79
C LEU A 25 -11.04 13.47 14.91
N LEU A 26 -10.79 12.84 13.77
CA LEU A 26 -10.33 11.46 13.66
C LEU A 26 -8.90 11.47 13.09
N PHE A 27 -7.99 10.76 13.76
CA PHE A 27 -6.58 10.66 13.37
C PHE A 27 -5.99 9.34 13.88
N SER A 28 -4.90 8.87 13.26
CA SER A 28 -4.15 7.72 13.77
C SER A 28 -3.11 8.18 14.79
N PRO A 29 -3.14 7.67 16.04
CA PRO A 29 -2.17 8.04 17.07
C PRO A 29 -0.76 7.49 16.77
N LEU A 30 -0.62 6.53 15.84
CA LEU A 30 0.67 5.96 15.45
C LEU A 30 1.57 6.98 14.77
N VAL A 31 0.99 7.94 14.04
CA VAL A 31 1.75 8.90 13.22
C VAL A 31 1.39 10.36 13.46
N SER A 32 0.36 10.62 14.26
CA SER A 32 -0.08 11.99 14.55
C SER A 32 0.52 12.48 15.86
N SER A 33 1.06 13.69 15.84
CA SER A 33 1.51 14.43 17.03
C SER A 33 0.80 15.78 17.08
N ILE A 34 0.78 16.42 18.25
CA ILE A 34 0.14 17.73 18.47
C ILE A 34 0.59 18.79 17.44
N GLN A 35 1.86 18.75 17.02
CA GLN A 35 2.40 19.68 16.03
C GLN A 35 1.63 19.61 14.70
N HIS A 36 1.12 18.44 14.30
CA HIS A 36 0.35 18.27 13.07
C HIS A 36 -0.98 19.03 13.09
N PHE A 37 -1.51 19.34 14.27
CA PHE A 37 -2.71 20.14 14.43
C PHE A 37 -2.44 21.66 14.37
N THR A 38 -1.17 22.05 14.41
CA THR A 38 -0.71 23.46 14.38
C THR A 38 -0.10 23.87 13.04
N LEU A 39 0.18 22.92 12.14
CA LEU A 39 0.67 23.20 10.78
C LEU A 39 -0.44 23.82 9.92
N GLU A 40 -0.09 24.73 9.00
CA GLU A 40 -1.05 25.28 8.03
C GLU A 40 -1.70 24.13 7.23
N PRO A 41 -3.00 23.89 7.43
CA PRO A 41 -3.66 22.76 6.81
C PRO A 41 -3.96 23.09 5.34
N LYS A 42 -3.42 22.31 4.39
CA LYS A 42 -3.99 22.27 3.05
C LYS A 42 -5.19 21.34 3.07
N ILE A 43 -6.39 21.91 3.00
CA ILE A 43 -7.61 21.13 2.72
C ILE A 43 -7.45 20.55 1.32
N GLN A 44 -7.22 19.24 1.24
CA GLN A 44 -7.05 18.59 -0.06
C GLN A 44 -8.39 18.11 -0.67
N SER A 45 -9.39 17.82 0.17
CA SER A 45 -10.72 17.43 -0.30
C SER A 45 -11.79 17.63 0.76
N LYS A 46 -13.02 17.88 0.29
CA LYS A 46 -14.25 17.93 1.10
C LYS A 46 -15.29 17.04 0.45
N CYS A 47 -16.03 16.27 1.25
CA CYS A 47 -17.18 15.51 0.76
C CYS A 47 -18.36 15.66 1.72
N PHE A 48 -19.58 15.63 1.16
CA PHE A 48 -20.81 15.76 1.90
C PHE A 48 -21.65 14.49 1.75
N PHE A 49 -22.12 13.95 2.87
CA PHE A 49 -22.90 12.72 2.90
C PHE A 49 -24.25 12.95 3.56
N ASN A 50 -25.29 12.34 2.98
CA ASN A 50 -26.61 12.28 3.59
C ASN A 50 -26.64 11.10 4.56
N VAL A 51 -27.12 11.32 5.77
CA VAL A 51 -27.23 10.29 6.79
C VAL A 51 -28.65 9.73 6.81
N LYS A 52 -28.79 8.41 6.82
CA LYS A 52 -30.09 7.73 6.92
C LYS A 52 -30.23 7.07 8.29
N VAL A 53 -31.38 7.24 8.95
CA VAL A 53 -31.68 6.53 10.20
C VAL A 53 -31.91 5.06 9.88
N THR A 54 -31.29 4.15 10.63
CA THR A 54 -31.47 2.71 10.46
C THR A 54 -32.20 2.07 11.61
N SER A 55 -33.18 1.22 11.29
CA SER A 55 -33.76 0.28 12.24
C SER A 55 -32.89 -0.99 12.30
N THR A 56 -32.35 -1.32 13.48
CA THR A 56 -31.76 -2.62 13.89
C THR A 56 -30.35 -3.08 13.40
N GLN A 57 -29.39 -3.02 14.35
CA GLN A 57 -28.34 -3.98 14.81
C GLN A 57 -27.23 -4.58 13.88
N ASP A 58 -26.03 -4.71 14.52
CA ASP A 58 -24.77 -5.41 14.17
C ASP A 58 -24.11 -5.12 12.81
N TYR A 59 -24.01 -3.83 12.52
CA TYR A 59 -23.40 -3.22 11.33
C TYR A 59 -21.98 -3.69 10.96
N SER A 60 -21.09 -3.92 11.94
CA SER A 60 -19.69 -4.29 11.69
C SER A 60 -19.48 -5.76 11.32
N TYR A 61 -20.43 -6.64 11.68
CA TYR A 61 -20.25 -8.09 11.58
C TYR A 61 -20.99 -8.72 10.40
N ARG A 62 -21.87 -7.97 9.71
CA ARG A 62 -22.55 -8.48 8.51
C ARG A 62 -21.55 -8.72 7.38
N ASP A 63 -21.61 -9.92 6.82
CA ASP A 63 -20.77 -10.32 5.69
C ASP A 63 -20.95 -9.42 4.46
N GLU A 64 -22.14 -8.84 4.27
CA GLU A 64 -22.39 -7.85 3.22
C GLU A 64 -21.50 -6.61 3.33
N PHE A 65 -21.34 -6.05 4.54
CA PHE A 65 -20.50 -4.88 4.74
C PHE A 65 -19.01 -5.21 4.53
N LYS A 66 -18.56 -6.38 5.03
CA LYS A 66 -17.19 -6.86 4.76
C LYS A 66 -16.94 -7.09 3.28
N ASN A 67 -17.93 -7.66 2.56
CA ASN A 67 -17.88 -7.85 1.11
C ASN A 67 -17.76 -6.53 0.36
N ASP A 68 -18.54 -5.52 0.76
CA ASP A 68 -18.50 -4.20 0.14
C ASP A 68 -17.18 -3.49 0.42
N LEU A 69 -16.70 -3.55 1.66
CA LEU A 69 -15.39 -3.00 2.04
C LEU A 69 -14.26 -3.63 1.21
N TYR A 70 -14.28 -4.96 1.07
CA TYR A 70 -13.33 -5.68 0.22
C TYR A 70 -13.39 -5.21 -1.24
N LYS A 71 -14.59 -5.06 -1.82
CA LYS A 71 -14.77 -4.57 -3.20
C LYS A 71 -14.27 -3.13 -3.37
N GLN A 72 -14.55 -2.26 -2.41
CA GLN A 72 -14.09 -0.87 -2.43
C GLN A 72 -12.56 -0.80 -2.33
N ASN A 73 -11.96 -1.55 -1.41
CA ASN A 73 -10.51 -1.65 -1.27
C ASN A 73 -9.85 -2.20 -2.55
N CYS A 74 -10.42 -3.23 -3.18
CA CYS A 74 -9.98 -3.73 -4.49
C CYS A 74 -9.95 -2.64 -5.56
N ARG A 75 -11.05 -1.87 -5.68
CA ARG A 75 -11.16 -0.78 -6.67
C ARG A 75 -10.14 0.32 -6.39
N CYS A 76 -9.99 0.69 -5.12
CA CYS A 76 -9.01 1.66 -4.66
C CYS A 76 -7.58 1.23 -5.05
N PHE A 77 -7.19 0.01 -4.67
CA PHE A 77 -5.88 -0.53 -5.02
C PHE A 77 -5.66 -0.59 -6.54
N LYS A 78 -6.65 -1.04 -7.32
CA LYS A 78 -6.55 -1.06 -8.80
C LYS A 78 -6.33 0.34 -9.39
N THR A 79 -6.93 1.37 -8.83
CA THR A 79 -6.73 2.75 -9.26
C THR A 79 -5.29 3.21 -8.99
N ILE A 80 -4.74 2.90 -7.81
CA ILE A 80 -3.35 3.21 -7.47
C ILE A 80 -2.37 2.39 -8.32
N ASP A 81 -2.62 1.08 -8.49
CA ASP A 81 -1.85 0.21 -9.39
C ASP A 81 -1.83 0.78 -10.82
N HIS A 82 -2.99 1.20 -11.34
CA HIS A 82 -3.05 1.84 -12.65
C HIS A 82 -2.22 3.14 -12.71
N TYR A 83 -2.33 4.00 -11.70
CA TYR A 83 -1.55 5.23 -11.60
C TYR A 83 -0.05 4.95 -11.60
N VAL A 84 0.40 4.05 -10.72
CA VAL A 84 1.80 3.62 -10.62
C VAL A 84 2.27 3.05 -11.95
N ARG A 85 1.45 2.19 -12.56
CA ARG A 85 1.78 1.57 -13.85
C ARG A 85 1.95 2.60 -14.96
N LYS A 86 1.03 3.56 -15.05
CA LYS A 86 1.06 4.62 -16.07
C LYS A 86 2.23 5.58 -15.87
N LYS A 87 2.50 5.99 -14.63
CA LYS A 87 3.48 7.02 -14.29
C LYS A 87 4.91 6.49 -14.27
N PHE A 88 5.16 5.37 -13.61
CA PHE A 88 6.52 4.87 -13.36
C PHE A 88 6.88 3.65 -14.20
N ILE A 89 5.91 2.78 -14.50
CA ILE A 89 6.21 1.42 -14.99
C ILE A 89 6.00 1.23 -16.48
N LYS A 90 5.32 2.14 -17.17
CA LYS A 90 4.96 2.00 -18.59
C LYS A 90 6.13 1.56 -19.49
N LYS A 91 7.34 2.07 -19.21
CA LYS A 91 8.58 1.76 -19.94
C LYS A 91 9.33 0.52 -19.42
N HIS A 92 8.90 -0.06 -18.30
CA HIS A 92 9.58 -1.12 -17.55
C HIS A 92 8.76 -2.42 -17.45
N LEU A 93 7.63 -2.53 -18.16
CA LEU A 93 6.80 -3.74 -18.18
C LEU A 93 7.60 -5.01 -18.51
N LYS A 94 8.55 -4.93 -19.45
CA LYS A 94 9.44 -6.04 -19.79
C LYS A 94 10.42 -6.39 -18.66
N CYS A 95 10.85 -5.41 -17.87
CA CYS A 95 11.73 -5.65 -16.72
C CYS A 95 10.98 -6.40 -15.62
N ILE A 96 9.70 -6.08 -15.42
CA ILE A 96 8.83 -6.81 -14.49
C ILE A 96 8.66 -8.25 -14.94
N LEU A 97 8.34 -8.48 -16.22
CA LEU A 97 8.24 -9.83 -16.76
C LEU A 97 9.54 -10.61 -16.58
N MET A 98 10.68 -9.98 -16.86
CA MET A 98 12.00 -10.60 -16.66
C MET A 98 12.21 -11.05 -15.21
N LEU A 99 11.87 -10.20 -14.23
CA LEU A 99 11.99 -10.51 -12.81
C LEU A 99 10.99 -11.60 -12.37
N GLN A 100 9.70 -11.44 -12.70
CA GLN A 100 8.63 -12.34 -12.24
C GLN A 100 8.65 -13.72 -12.92
N GLU A 101 9.21 -13.81 -14.12
CA GLU A 101 9.37 -15.08 -14.84
C GLU A 101 10.76 -15.69 -14.68
N LEU A 102 11.63 -15.05 -13.89
CA LEU A 102 13.01 -15.49 -13.70
C LEU A 102 13.68 -15.80 -15.05
N ARG A 103 13.66 -14.83 -15.95
CA ARG A 103 14.21 -15.01 -17.31
C ARG A 103 15.72 -14.92 -17.31
N LYS A 104 16.38 -15.92 -17.88
CA LYS A 104 17.82 -15.93 -18.17
C LYS A 104 18.13 -16.80 -19.39
N ASN A 105 19.37 -16.75 -19.89
CA ASN A 105 19.86 -17.73 -20.85
C ASN A 105 20.31 -19.00 -20.10
N GLU A 106 20.34 -20.16 -20.77
CA GLU A 106 20.63 -21.47 -20.15
C GLU A 106 21.91 -21.44 -19.29
N ASN A 107 22.99 -20.88 -19.83
CA ASN A 107 24.33 -20.92 -19.25
C ASN A 107 24.81 -19.57 -18.68
N GLU A 108 23.89 -18.64 -18.45
CA GLU A 108 24.21 -17.32 -17.91
C GLU A 108 23.57 -17.12 -16.52
N GLU A 109 24.13 -16.18 -15.77
CA GLU A 109 23.55 -15.67 -14.53
C GLU A 109 22.23 -14.91 -14.78
N PHE A 110 21.50 -14.61 -13.71
CA PHE A 110 20.31 -13.78 -13.85
C PHE A 110 20.71 -12.35 -14.21
N PRO A 111 20.00 -11.71 -15.15
CA PRO A 111 20.29 -10.34 -15.53
C PRO A 111 20.06 -9.39 -14.35
N PRO A 112 20.78 -8.24 -14.30
CA PRO A 112 20.56 -7.24 -13.26
C PRO A 112 19.10 -6.79 -13.17
N ILE A 113 18.62 -6.60 -11.94
CA ILE A 113 17.25 -6.19 -11.69
C ILE A 113 17.11 -4.69 -11.99
N CYS A 114 16.05 -4.32 -12.70
CA CYS A 114 15.70 -2.91 -12.90
C CYS A 114 15.09 -2.34 -11.61
N PRO A 115 15.58 -1.21 -11.07
CA PRO A 115 15.04 -0.62 -9.83
C PRO A 115 13.52 -0.34 -9.89
N TYR A 116 12.99 0.10 -11.03
CA TYR A 116 11.54 0.28 -11.19
C TYR A 116 10.75 -1.02 -11.11
N ALA A 117 11.31 -2.11 -11.65
CA ALA A 117 10.68 -3.43 -11.58
C ALA A 117 10.75 -4.00 -10.16
N TYR A 118 11.91 -3.85 -9.51
CA TYR A 118 12.12 -4.19 -8.11
C TYR A 118 11.05 -3.53 -7.22
N ALA A 119 10.98 -2.20 -7.24
CA ALA A 119 10.06 -1.45 -6.40
C ALA A 119 8.61 -1.89 -6.62
N TYR A 120 8.18 -2.02 -7.88
CA TYR A 120 6.80 -2.37 -8.21
C TYR A 120 6.44 -3.81 -7.82
N VAL A 121 7.31 -4.78 -8.09
CA VAL A 121 7.04 -6.20 -7.82
C VAL A 121 6.92 -6.42 -6.32
N PHE A 122 7.87 -5.93 -5.52
CA PHE A 122 7.87 -6.15 -4.08
C PHE A 122 6.84 -5.30 -3.33
N TRP A 123 6.58 -4.07 -3.78
CA TRP A 123 5.45 -3.25 -3.32
C TRP A 123 4.12 -4.01 -3.44
N LYS A 124 3.88 -4.59 -4.62
CA LYS A 124 2.64 -5.30 -4.90
C LYS A 124 2.57 -6.66 -4.19
N GLN A 125 3.68 -7.38 -4.11
CA GLN A 125 3.76 -8.64 -3.38
C GLN A 125 3.42 -8.44 -1.90
N THR A 126 4.08 -7.48 -1.24
CA THR A 126 3.88 -7.21 0.18
C THR A 126 2.50 -6.70 0.48
N LEU A 127 1.99 -5.69 -0.27
CA LEU A 127 0.63 -5.17 -0.05
C LEU A 127 -0.46 -6.24 -0.15
N LEU A 128 -0.30 -7.19 -1.08
CA LEU A 128 -1.28 -8.24 -1.34
C LEU A 128 -1.03 -9.54 -0.54
N GLY A 129 -0.10 -9.53 0.43
CA GLY A 129 0.19 -10.70 1.28
C GLY A 129 0.62 -11.94 0.50
N ARG A 130 1.37 -11.77 -0.59
CA ARG A 130 1.76 -12.89 -1.47
C ARG A 130 3.07 -13.51 -1.03
N GLU A 131 3.08 -14.84 -0.94
CA GLU A 131 4.27 -15.61 -0.54
C GLU A 131 5.41 -15.48 -1.56
N HIS A 132 5.08 -15.33 -2.84
CA HIS A 132 6.07 -15.31 -3.93
C HIS A 132 5.91 -14.06 -4.80
N PHE A 133 7.04 -13.51 -5.24
CA PHE A 133 7.09 -12.39 -6.20
C PHE A 133 6.87 -12.84 -7.65
N TYR A 134 7.16 -14.12 -7.93
CA TYR A 134 6.94 -14.78 -9.21
C TYR A 134 5.52 -15.35 -9.27
N ASN A 135 4.94 -15.35 -10.47
CA ASN A 135 3.51 -15.52 -10.81
C ASN A 135 2.74 -14.21 -10.98
N ASN A 136 1.72 -14.23 -11.83
CA ASN A 136 0.89 -13.06 -12.07
C ASN A 136 0.26 -12.61 -10.75
N LEU A 137 0.61 -11.39 -10.32
CA LEU A 137 0.08 -10.75 -9.11
C LEU A 137 -1.37 -10.29 -9.37
N VAL A 138 -2.24 -11.25 -9.65
CA VAL A 138 -3.68 -11.05 -9.79
C VAL A 138 -4.28 -11.00 -8.40
N ILE A 139 -5.19 -10.05 -8.19
CA ILE A 139 -5.97 -9.96 -6.95
C ILE A 139 -6.94 -11.13 -6.94
N SER A 140 -6.63 -12.16 -6.15
CA SER A 140 -7.54 -13.25 -5.84
C SER A 140 -8.07 -13.09 -4.42
N ARG A 141 -9.38 -13.22 -4.23
CA ARG A 141 -9.98 -13.23 -2.90
C ARG A 141 -9.58 -14.51 -2.18
N ARG A 142 -9.03 -14.40 -0.97
CA ARG A 142 -8.88 -15.53 -0.05
C ARG A 142 -10.03 -15.49 0.97
N LEU A 143 -10.44 -16.65 1.45
CA LEU A 143 -11.46 -16.78 2.50
C LEU A 143 -10.95 -16.10 3.78
N GLY A 144 -11.84 -15.38 4.48
CA GLY A 144 -11.52 -14.71 5.75
C GLY A 144 -10.89 -13.31 5.65
N ILE A 145 -10.56 -12.82 4.45
CA ILE A 145 -9.94 -11.50 4.25
C ILE A 145 -10.98 -10.39 4.11
N THR A 146 -10.82 -9.31 4.88
CA THR A 146 -11.72 -8.15 4.87
C THR A 146 -11.32 -7.11 3.82
N VAL A 147 -10.04 -7.02 3.47
CA VAL A 147 -9.52 -6.08 2.46
C VAL A 147 -8.48 -6.73 1.55
N ALA A 148 -8.45 -6.38 0.27
CA ALA A 148 -7.50 -6.97 -0.68
C ALA A 148 -6.03 -6.60 -0.42
N THR A 149 -5.81 -5.55 0.37
CA THR A 149 -4.49 -5.06 0.78
C THR A 149 -4.16 -5.58 2.17
N GLU A 150 -3.87 -6.88 2.25
CA GLU A 150 -3.67 -7.65 3.49
C GLU A 150 -2.68 -6.98 4.46
N LEU A 151 -1.59 -6.39 3.96
CA LEU A 151 -0.57 -5.74 4.79
C LEU A 151 -1.12 -4.59 5.66
N ILE A 152 -2.22 -3.96 5.23
CA ILE A 152 -2.76 -2.76 5.86
C ILE A 152 -4.15 -2.97 6.45
N GLU A 153 -4.59 -4.23 6.56
CA GLU A 153 -5.89 -4.61 7.11
C GLU A 153 -6.08 -4.03 8.51
N ASP A 154 -5.12 -4.23 9.41
CA ASP A 154 -5.19 -3.72 10.79
C ASP A 154 -5.28 -2.19 10.85
N ILE A 155 -4.60 -1.48 9.94
CA ILE A 155 -4.66 -0.02 9.87
C ILE A 155 -6.04 0.43 9.40
N ILE A 156 -6.59 -0.23 8.38
CA ILE A 156 -7.94 0.06 7.89
C ILE A 156 -8.97 -0.23 8.99
N ASP A 157 -8.78 -1.31 9.73
CA ASP A 157 -9.67 -1.71 10.82
C ASP A 157 -9.61 -0.75 12.01
N ASP A 158 -8.43 -0.21 12.36
CA ASP A 158 -8.30 0.87 13.36
C ASP A 158 -9.09 2.12 12.92
N TYR A 159 -8.91 2.58 11.68
CA TYR A 159 -9.67 3.72 11.15
C TYR A 159 -11.18 3.47 11.14
N LYS A 160 -11.61 2.27 10.74
CA LYS A 160 -13.02 1.83 10.75
C LYS A 160 -13.58 1.88 12.17
N ASN A 161 -12.92 1.22 13.12
CA ASN A 161 -13.40 1.11 14.50
C ASN A 161 -13.47 2.47 15.18
N ARG A 162 -12.46 3.34 14.97
CA ARG A 162 -12.49 4.72 15.47
C ARG A 162 -13.63 5.51 14.85
N LEU A 163 -13.80 5.45 13.52
CA LEU A 163 -14.89 6.16 12.86
C LEU A 163 -16.24 5.73 13.42
N PHE A 164 -16.43 4.42 13.67
CA PHE A 164 -17.67 3.88 14.22
C PHE A 164 -17.93 4.42 15.63
N ALA A 165 -16.91 4.46 16.48
CA ALA A 165 -17.00 5.05 17.81
C ALA A 165 -17.34 6.56 17.78
N HIS A 166 -16.78 7.29 16.81
CA HIS A 166 -16.99 8.73 16.70
C HIS A 166 -18.32 9.12 16.03
N THR A 167 -18.91 8.24 15.23
CA THR A 167 -20.12 8.56 14.42
C THR A 167 -21.37 7.79 14.83
N ASN A 168 -21.28 6.96 15.88
CA ASN A 168 -22.39 6.19 16.45
C ASN A 168 -23.24 5.49 15.37
N LEU A 169 -22.56 4.83 14.43
CA LEU A 169 -23.17 4.18 13.26
C LEU A 169 -24.09 3.00 13.63
N SER A 170 -24.19 2.65 14.92
CA SER A 170 -25.20 1.75 15.44
C SER A 170 -26.63 2.29 15.25
N ILE A 171 -26.79 3.60 15.03
CA ILE A 171 -28.08 4.29 14.89
C ILE A 171 -28.28 4.86 13.46
N TYR A 172 -27.20 5.22 12.77
CA TYR A 172 -27.23 5.95 11.51
C TYR A 172 -26.39 5.26 10.41
N ASP A 173 -26.98 4.96 9.24
CA ASP A 173 -26.24 4.45 8.07
C ASP A 173 -25.46 5.59 7.41
N ASN A 174 -24.14 5.45 7.50
CA ASN A 174 -23.19 6.34 6.85
C ASN A 174 -22.10 5.57 6.09
N ARG A 175 -22.48 4.47 5.43
CA ARG A 175 -21.56 3.62 4.64
C ARG A 175 -20.71 4.40 3.65
N GLU A 176 -21.30 5.41 2.99
CA GLU A 176 -20.59 6.23 2.01
C GLU A 176 -19.41 7.00 2.61
N MET A 177 -19.62 7.58 3.79
CA MET A 177 -18.58 8.28 4.54
C MET A 177 -17.47 7.32 4.98
N VAL A 178 -17.83 6.14 5.49
CA VAL A 178 -16.87 5.11 5.89
C VAL A 178 -16.02 4.67 4.69
N HIS A 179 -16.67 4.34 3.57
CA HIS A 179 -15.98 3.98 2.34
C HIS A 179 -15.07 5.09 1.85
N TRP A 180 -15.52 6.36 1.90
CA TRP A 180 -14.71 7.49 1.47
C TRP A 180 -13.45 7.65 2.31
N VAL A 181 -13.59 7.61 3.64
CA VAL A 181 -12.45 7.70 4.57
C VAL A 181 -11.46 6.56 4.34
N ILE A 182 -11.95 5.32 4.32
CA ILE A 182 -11.09 4.14 4.15
C ILE A 182 -10.41 4.17 2.78
N ASN A 183 -11.13 4.50 1.69
CA ASN A 183 -10.55 4.60 0.36
C ASN A 183 -9.49 5.70 0.29
N ARG A 184 -9.68 6.81 0.99
CA ARG A 184 -8.69 7.90 1.04
C ARG A 184 -7.43 7.47 1.76
N VAL A 185 -7.57 6.86 2.94
CA VAL A 185 -6.43 6.32 3.72
C VAL A 185 -5.70 5.24 2.92
N THR A 186 -6.44 4.28 2.35
CA THR A 186 -5.90 3.20 1.50
C THR A 186 -5.12 3.77 0.32
N SER A 187 -5.66 4.78 -0.37
CA SER A 187 -5.02 5.41 -1.54
C SER A 187 -3.68 6.03 -1.17
N GLU A 188 -3.66 6.84 -0.12
CA GLU A 188 -2.44 7.54 0.32
C GLU A 188 -1.41 6.56 0.84
N LEU A 189 -1.82 5.56 1.64
CA LEU A 189 -0.92 4.55 2.17
C LEU A 189 -0.30 3.72 1.04
N CYS A 190 -1.13 3.15 0.15
CA CYS A 190 -0.63 2.36 -0.99
C CYS A 190 0.40 3.15 -1.82
N LEU A 191 0.14 4.43 -2.05
CA LEU A 191 1.02 5.28 -2.83
C LEU A 191 2.30 5.65 -2.07
N ASN A 192 2.21 6.03 -0.80
CA ASN A 192 3.38 6.34 0.04
C ASN A 192 4.29 5.12 0.16
N TYR A 193 3.71 3.94 0.36
CA TYR A 193 4.45 2.70 0.46
C TYR A 193 5.16 2.33 -0.84
N PHE A 194 4.58 2.65 -2.00
CA PHE A 194 5.30 2.54 -3.27
C PHE A 194 6.53 3.47 -3.32
N TYR A 195 6.42 4.69 -2.79
CA TYR A 195 7.57 5.59 -2.70
C TYR A 195 8.64 5.08 -1.72
N GLU A 196 8.26 4.47 -0.59
CA GLU A 196 9.23 3.81 0.30
C GLU A 196 9.98 2.68 -0.43
N TRP A 197 9.28 1.86 -1.22
CA TRP A 197 9.92 0.86 -2.07
C TRP A 197 10.84 1.48 -3.13
N LEU A 198 10.47 2.62 -3.72
CA LEU A 198 11.34 3.33 -4.65
C LEU A 198 12.64 3.81 -3.97
N LYS A 199 12.58 4.33 -2.74
CA LYS A 199 13.77 4.85 -2.03
C LYS A 199 14.90 3.82 -1.89
N ILE A 200 14.53 2.55 -1.71
CA ILE A 200 15.49 1.44 -1.53
C ILE A 200 15.74 0.64 -2.81
N ALA A 201 15.10 1.01 -3.92
CA ALA A 201 15.03 0.16 -5.10
C ALA A 201 16.36 -0.04 -5.82
N VAL A 202 17.22 0.99 -5.82
CA VAL A 202 18.53 0.92 -6.45
C VAL A 202 19.41 -0.06 -5.68
N GLU A 203 19.57 0.17 -4.37
CA GLU A 203 20.35 -0.69 -3.47
C GLU A 203 19.86 -2.14 -3.48
N GLY A 204 18.55 -2.36 -3.30
CA GLY A 204 17.97 -3.71 -3.26
C GLY A 204 18.09 -4.44 -4.60
N ALA A 205 18.02 -3.73 -5.73
CA ALA A 205 18.23 -4.32 -7.04
C ALA A 205 19.69 -4.71 -7.31
N GLU A 206 20.64 -3.91 -6.83
CA GLU A 206 22.09 -4.18 -6.96
C GLU A 206 22.53 -5.33 -6.05
N GLN A 207 22.05 -5.36 -4.81
CA GLN A 207 22.36 -6.40 -3.83
C GLN A 207 21.58 -7.71 -4.05
N ILE A 208 20.56 -7.69 -4.91
CA ILE A 208 19.63 -8.81 -5.11
C ILE A 208 19.08 -9.28 -3.76
N SER A 209 18.56 -8.32 -2.99
CA SER A 209 18.08 -8.53 -1.63
C SER A 209 16.75 -7.84 -1.41
N VAL A 210 16.00 -8.27 -0.41
CA VAL A 210 14.80 -7.58 0.06
C VAL A 210 14.98 -7.17 1.53
N PRO A 211 14.33 -6.08 1.97
CA PRO A 211 14.33 -5.70 3.38
C PRO A 211 13.82 -6.83 4.27
N ASN A 212 14.40 -6.93 5.47
CA ASN A 212 13.84 -7.77 6.52
C ASN A 212 12.52 -7.18 7.05
N ARG A 213 11.82 -7.97 7.88
CA ARG A 213 10.52 -7.60 8.43
C ARG A 213 10.55 -6.28 9.20
N ASP A 214 11.56 -6.04 10.04
CA ASP A 214 11.67 -4.81 10.82
C ASP A 214 11.75 -3.57 9.92
N LYS A 215 12.52 -3.64 8.83
CA LYS A 215 12.63 -2.53 7.87
C LYS A 215 11.32 -2.35 7.09
N LEU A 216 10.61 -3.43 6.75
CA LEU A 216 9.27 -3.35 6.14
C LEU A 216 8.26 -2.69 7.07
N ASP A 217 8.29 -3.01 8.37
CA ASP A 217 7.41 -2.40 9.36
C ASP A 217 7.69 -0.89 9.48
N ILE A 218 8.96 -0.48 9.49
CA ILE A 218 9.35 0.94 9.46
C ILE A 218 8.84 1.62 8.17
N MET A 219 9.02 1.00 7.01
CA MET A 219 8.51 1.51 5.73
C MET A 219 6.98 1.65 5.76
N LEU A 220 6.26 0.68 6.33
CA LEU A 220 4.82 0.72 6.48
C LEU A 220 4.39 1.86 7.40
N GLN A 221 5.02 2.01 8.57
CA GLN A 221 4.73 3.10 9.51
C GLN A 221 4.95 4.48 8.87
N ASN A 222 6.04 4.65 8.12
CA ASN A 222 6.31 5.88 7.36
C ASN A 222 5.29 6.16 6.26
N SER A 223 4.57 5.13 5.81
CA SER A 223 3.57 5.23 4.74
C SER A 223 2.19 5.63 5.24
N ILE A 224 1.91 5.48 6.54
CA ILE A 224 0.61 5.82 7.11
C ILE A 224 0.37 7.33 6.93
N PRO A 225 -0.74 7.73 6.29
CA PRO A 225 -1.02 9.14 6.08
C PRO A 225 -1.22 9.83 7.43
N ARG A 226 -0.47 10.91 7.64
CA ARG A 226 -0.63 11.85 8.76
C ARG A 226 -1.87 12.72 8.54
N ALA A 227 -3.02 12.09 8.38
CA ALA A 227 -4.28 12.73 8.06
C ALA A 227 -5.06 13.05 9.34
N ILE A 228 -5.57 14.28 9.42
CA ILE A 228 -6.62 14.63 10.38
C ILE A 228 -7.92 14.76 9.60
N LEU A 229 -8.90 13.95 9.98
CA LEU A 229 -10.23 13.93 9.40
C LEU A 229 -11.18 14.68 10.33
N LYS A 230 -11.68 15.81 9.87
CA LYS A 230 -12.66 16.61 10.62
C LYS A 230 -14.07 16.26 10.13
N HIS A 231 -14.99 15.98 11.04
CA HIS A 231 -16.40 15.73 10.73
C HIS A 231 -17.36 16.36 11.75
N ASN A 232 -18.65 16.42 11.43
CA ASN A 232 -19.67 16.99 12.32
C ASN A 232 -19.94 16.03 13.50
N SER A 233 -20.08 16.56 14.71
CA SER A 233 -20.40 15.83 15.93
C SER A 233 -21.87 15.42 15.97
N ASP A 234 -22.75 16.21 15.38
CA ASP A 234 -24.15 15.86 15.18
C ASP A 234 -24.28 14.96 13.96
N VAL A 235 -24.35 13.66 14.23
CA VAL A 235 -24.45 12.60 13.22
C VAL A 235 -25.81 12.55 12.55
N SER A 236 -26.84 13.19 13.11
CA SER A 236 -28.17 13.28 12.49
C SER A 236 -28.20 14.23 11.30
N GLN A 237 -27.22 15.13 11.21
CA GLN A 237 -27.11 16.12 10.15
C GLN A 237 -26.23 15.63 8.99
N LYS A 238 -26.26 16.39 7.89
CA LYS A 238 -25.39 16.18 6.74
C LYS A 238 -23.92 16.19 7.19
N GLN A 239 -23.22 15.08 6.96
CA GLN A 239 -21.81 14.98 7.35
C GLN A 239 -20.93 15.66 6.33
N LYS A 240 -20.02 16.50 6.81
CA LYS A 240 -18.95 17.09 6.01
C LYS A 240 -17.63 16.55 6.52
N ILE A 241 -16.92 15.79 5.70
CA ILE A 241 -15.55 15.36 6.03
C ILE A 241 -14.54 16.26 5.33
N GLU A 242 -13.64 16.83 6.12
CA GLU A 242 -12.46 17.56 5.63
C GLU A 242 -11.20 16.76 5.98
N ILE A 243 -10.34 16.52 5.00
CA ILE A 243 -9.02 15.92 5.23
C ILE A 243 -7.95 16.99 5.26
N ILE A 244 -7.18 16.98 6.34
CA ILE A 244 -6.00 17.81 6.53
C ILE A 244 -4.79 16.90 6.38
N LEU A 245 -3.98 17.15 5.37
CA LEU A 245 -2.73 16.43 5.12
C LEU A 245 -1.56 17.41 5.15
N PRO A 246 -0.46 17.08 5.85
CA PRO A 246 0.78 17.83 5.71
C PRO A 246 1.31 17.70 4.28
N ASN A 247 2.11 18.68 3.86
CA ASN A 247 2.80 18.59 2.59
C ASN A 247 3.90 17.51 2.67
N VAL A 248 3.63 16.33 2.13
CA VAL A 248 4.63 15.25 2.06
C VAL A 248 5.49 15.48 0.84
N ASP A 249 6.77 15.78 1.05
CA ASP A 249 7.72 15.85 -0.05
C ASP A 249 7.97 14.45 -0.62
N ARG A 250 7.50 14.23 -1.85
CA ARG A 250 7.64 12.97 -2.60
C ARG A 250 8.78 13.06 -3.63
N ARG A 251 9.74 13.97 -3.44
CA ARG A 251 10.91 14.07 -4.32
C ARG A 251 11.77 12.81 -4.19
N ILE A 252 11.82 12.06 -5.28
CA ILE A 252 12.81 11.00 -5.49
C ILE A 252 13.67 11.44 -6.67
N ASN A 253 14.99 11.32 -6.51
CA ASN A 253 15.92 11.56 -7.61
C ASN A 253 15.85 10.40 -8.62
N LEU A 254 14.94 10.49 -9.58
CA LEU A 254 14.74 9.46 -10.59
C LEU A 254 15.93 9.29 -11.55
N ASN A 255 16.91 10.20 -11.53
CA ASN A 255 18.10 10.12 -12.37
C ASN A 255 19.02 8.95 -11.97
N GLU A 256 18.94 8.50 -10.71
CA GLU A 256 19.71 7.35 -10.20
C GLU A 256 19.17 6.01 -10.72
N PHE A 257 17.94 5.99 -11.24
CA PHE A 257 17.25 4.77 -11.62
C PHE A 257 17.61 4.36 -13.05
N LYS A 258 18.66 3.57 -13.18
CA LYS A 258 19.09 3.03 -14.49
C LYS A 258 18.29 1.78 -14.86
N CYS A 259 17.61 1.84 -15.99
CA CYS A 259 16.85 0.70 -16.52
C CYS A 259 17.77 -0.27 -17.29
N THR A 260 17.78 -1.53 -16.87
CA THR A 260 18.61 -2.59 -17.46
C THR A 260 18.17 -2.99 -18.86
N LEU A 261 16.89 -2.82 -19.20
CA LEU A 261 16.34 -3.06 -20.55
C LEU A 261 16.15 -1.78 -21.38
N SER A 262 16.86 -0.69 -21.07
CA SER A 262 16.75 0.56 -21.84
C SER A 262 17.25 0.41 -23.28
N THR A 263 18.29 -0.41 -23.49
CA THR A 263 18.95 -0.59 -24.79
C THR A 263 18.16 -1.49 -25.76
N LYS A 264 18.29 -1.24 -27.07
CA LYS A 264 17.65 -2.06 -28.11
C LYS A 264 18.14 -3.52 -28.09
N THR A 265 19.42 -3.74 -27.75
CA THR A 265 20.04 -5.06 -27.68
C THR A 265 19.42 -5.93 -26.60
N MET A 266 19.30 -5.41 -25.37
CA MET A 266 18.69 -6.14 -24.25
C MET A 266 17.20 -6.47 -24.51
N LYS A 267 16.48 -5.58 -25.20
CA LYS A 267 15.10 -5.84 -25.62
C LYS A 267 14.96 -7.01 -26.59
N LYS A 268 15.95 -7.23 -27.46
CA LYS A 268 15.98 -8.39 -28.38
C LYS A 268 16.34 -9.67 -27.64
N LEU A 269 17.30 -9.60 -26.72
CA LEU A 269 17.74 -10.74 -25.90
C LEU A 269 16.60 -11.32 -25.05
N LEU A 270 15.72 -10.48 -24.50
CA LEU A 270 14.58 -10.93 -23.69
C LEU A 270 13.71 -12.01 -24.38
N PHE A 271 13.52 -11.90 -25.70
CA PHE A 271 12.69 -12.85 -26.45
C PHE A 271 13.36 -14.22 -26.64
N LYS A 272 14.67 -14.32 -26.41
CA LYS A 272 15.45 -15.55 -26.49
C LYS A 272 15.67 -16.21 -25.12
N MET A 273 15.35 -15.51 -24.04
CA MET A 273 15.53 -16.01 -22.67
C MET A 273 14.43 -16.99 -22.29
N ASN A 274 14.82 -18.06 -21.60
CA ASN A 274 13.92 -19.07 -21.04
C ASN A 274 13.42 -18.64 -19.66
N SER A 275 12.22 -19.09 -19.30
CA SER A 275 11.63 -18.86 -17.97
C SER A 275 12.11 -19.93 -17.00
N PHE A 276 12.68 -19.52 -15.86
CA PHE A 276 13.13 -20.41 -14.79
C PHE A 276 12.26 -20.27 -13.54
N LYS A 277 10.96 -20.00 -13.70
CA LYS A 277 9.99 -20.11 -12.60
C LYS A 277 10.09 -21.48 -11.93
N PRO A 278 9.97 -21.58 -10.60
CA PRO A 278 10.15 -22.86 -9.89
C PRO A 278 9.30 -24.01 -10.46
N LEU A 279 8.04 -23.75 -10.83
CA LEU A 279 7.19 -24.75 -11.48
C LEU A 279 7.74 -25.20 -12.85
N SER A 280 8.21 -24.26 -13.68
CA SER A 280 8.83 -24.58 -14.98
C SER A 280 10.09 -25.43 -14.82
N VAL A 281 10.90 -25.13 -13.81
CA VAL A 281 12.11 -25.89 -13.50
C VAL A 281 11.76 -27.28 -12.97
N ALA A 282 10.77 -27.39 -12.08
CA ALA A 282 10.28 -28.67 -11.57
C ALA A 282 9.76 -29.59 -12.70
N MET A 283 9.02 -29.03 -13.66
CA MET A 283 8.58 -29.76 -14.86
C MET A 283 9.76 -30.26 -15.69
N ARG A 284 10.78 -29.42 -15.93
CA ARG A 284 12.00 -29.81 -16.68
C ARG A 284 12.75 -30.96 -16.01
N ILE A 285 12.81 -31.00 -14.68
CA ILE A 285 13.44 -32.09 -13.92
C ILE A 285 12.60 -33.36 -14.01
N TYR A 286 11.28 -33.23 -13.90
CA TYR A 286 10.36 -34.36 -14.03
C TYR A 286 10.48 -35.03 -15.41
N GLU A 287 10.57 -34.23 -16.47
CA GLU A 287 10.74 -34.72 -17.85
C GLU A 287 12.14 -35.31 -18.10
N ASN A 288 13.19 -34.72 -17.50
CA ASN A 288 14.57 -35.19 -17.64
C ASN A 288 15.38 -34.95 -16.34
N PRO A 289 15.56 -35.96 -15.48
CA PRO A 289 16.20 -35.80 -14.16
C PRO A 289 17.73 -35.82 -14.23
N SER A 290 18.33 -35.02 -15.12
CA SER A 290 19.78 -34.89 -15.26
C SER A 290 20.41 -34.10 -14.10
N ASP A 291 21.70 -34.34 -13.84
CA ASP A 291 22.45 -33.57 -12.82
C ASP A 291 22.53 -32.09 -13.14
N GLU A 292 22.53 -31.73 -14.43
CA GLU A 292 22.47 -30.35 -14.89
C GLU A 292 21.15 -29.68 -14.47
N ASN A 293 20.01 -30.34 -14.68
CA ASN A 293 18.71 -29.80 -14.30
C ASN A 293 18.58 -29.64 -12.78
N LYS A 294 19.16 -30.56 -11.98
CA LYS A 294 19.24 -30.42 -10.51
C LYS A 294 20.13 -29.26 -10.06
N ARG A 295 21.24 -28.98 -10.77
CA ARG A 295 22.09 -27.81 -10.51
C ARG A 295 21.33 -26.51 -10.80
N ILE A 296 20.60 -26.45 -11.92
CA ILE A 296 19.74 -25.32 -12.26
C ILE A 296 18.69 -25.09 -11.18
N GLU A 297 18.04 -26.15 -10.68
CA GLU A 297 17.08 -26.05 -9.58
C GLU A 297 17.68 -25.41 -8.33
N SER A 298 18.85 -25.90 -7.93
CA SER A 298 19.55 -25.44 -6.74
C SER A 298 19.92 -23.95 -6.88
N TYR A 299 20.42 -23.56 -8.05
CA TYR A 299 20.74 -22.16 -8.36
C TYR A 299 19.50 -21.26 -8.32
N VAL A 300 18.39 -21.68 -8.93
CA VAL A 300 17.12 -20.94 -8.92
C VAL A 300 16.58 -20.81 -7.50
N LYS A 301 16.62 -21.88 -6.69
CA LYS A 301 16.20 -21.85 -5.28
C LYS A 301 17.03 -20.86 -4.48
N GLN A 302 18.36 -20.87 -4.62
CA GLN A 302 19.25 -19.92 -3.94
C GLN A 302 18.94 -18.47 -4.34
N TYR A 303 18.75 -18.21 -5.64
CA TYR A 303 18.40 -16.88 -6.13
C TYR A 303 17.06 -16.39 -5.56
N VAL A 304 16.02 -17.24 -5.59
CA VAL A 304 14.70 -16.92 -5.04
C VAL A 304 14.75 -16.67 -3.54
N MET A 305 15.56 -17.43 -2.79
CA MET A 305 15.71 -17.25 -1.34
C MET A 305 16.27 -15.88 -0.97
N LYS A 306 17.16 -15.30 -1.79
CA LYS A 306 17.67 -13.93 -1.56
C LYS A 306 16.59 -12.84 -1.70
N LEU A 307 15.54 -13.13 -2.47
CA LEU A 307 14.43 -12.23 -2.76
C LEU A 307 13.14 -12.61 -2.02
N ARG A 308 13.27 -13.38 -0.92
CA ARG A 308 12.16 -13.81 -0.09
C ARG A 308 11.95 -12.82 1.06
N ILE A 309 10.72 -12.30 1.15
CA ILE A 309 10.21 -11.51 2.28
C ILE A 309 9.70 -12.44 3.38
#